data_AF-A0A812R240-F1
#
_entry.id   AF-A0A812R240-F1
#
_cell.length_a   1.000
_cell.length_b   1.000
_cell.length_c   1.000
_cell.angle_alpha   90.00
_cell.angle_beta   90.00
_cell.angle_gamma   90.00
#
_symmetry.space_group_name_H-M   'P 1'
#
loop_
_entity.id
_entity.type
_entity.pdbx_description
1 polymer ?
#
loop_
_entity_poly.entity_id
_entity_poly.type
_entity_poly.pdbx_seq_one_letter_code
_entity_poly.pdbx_strand_id
1 'polypeptide(L)'
;MTTVRLSYMSGELLAELPGLTPEDTLETVKALGDEHLPLGVSITSLLKPADANETALEGAQALGTEGVVELSVVTGEQIPERYVTLDNGGEPFLVSILSRKEKHSVMLCKWKQVAEPEEGEPEQQRMLRNYDISNPFFQDAVEKVFVGKSPLNEMTRFSGGHGPRFDGNSILLKKKGGDYIFVGHEVYAFRASEIVDFVSPVGNSSVPYPYAVDVEGRYILFIEHVVMPRPGKTGKMDDDPYRVYYDMRFDQCDFELTYQNRRMGPVGAVAGRFPDGSTFHKISKEGKEELSRERLRDLGLEMMSAHGLMPLERLETLAERM
;
A
#
# COMPACT_ATOMS: atom_id res chain seq x y z
N MET A 1 34.03 -25.85 -4.89
CA MET A 1 33.13 -24.68 -4.75
C MET A 1 33.77 -23.65 -3.83
N THR A 2 33.62 -22.36 -4.11
CA THR A 2 34.19 -21.30 -3.25
C THR A 2 33.21 -20.96 -2.13
N THR A 3 33.73 -20.77 -0.91
CA THR A 3 32.95 -20.27 0.22
C THR A 3 33.42 -18.87 0.56
N VAL A 4 32.51 -17.91 0.67
CA VAL A 4 32.84 -16.56 1.14
C VAL A 4 32.44 -16.42 2.61
N ARG A 5 33.40 -16.03 3.45
CA ARG A 5 33.15 -15.63 4.85
C ARG A 5 33.04 -14.13 4.93
N LEU A 6 31.89 -13.66 5.41
CA LEU A 6 31.66 -12.26 5.71
C LEU A 6 31.81 -12.07 7.22
N SER A 7 32.69 -11.15 7.62
CA SER A 7 32.88 -10.78 9.03
C SER A 7 32.77 -9.27 9.20
N TYR A 8 32.26 -8.81 10.34
CA TYR A 8 32.31 -7.40 10.69
C TYR A 8 33.76 -6.92 10.84
N MET A 9 33.97 -5.59 10.83
CA MET A 9 35.28 -4.99 11.12
C MET A 9 35.84 -5.35 12.49
N SER A 10 35.00 -5.80 13.42
CA SER A 10 35.40 -6.34 14.73
C SER A 10 36.01 -7.75 14.65
N GLY A 11 35.91 -8.43 13.51
CA GLY A 11 36.29 -9.82 13.31
C GLY A 11 35.18 -10.84 13.62
N GLU A 12 34.04 -10.41 14.13
CA GLU A 12 32.87 -11.28 14.35
C GLU A 12 32.31 -11.77 13.01
N LEU A 13 32.06 -13.08 12.89
CA LEU A 13 31.50 -13.68 11.68
C LEU A 13 30.03 -13.27 11.51
N LEU A 14 29.71 -12.66 10.37
CA LEU A 14 28.33 -12.35 9.96
C LEU A 14 27.68 -13.55 9.26
N ALA A 15 28.34 -14.12 8.26
CA ALA A 15 27.80 -15.20 7.44
C ALA A 15 28.89 -16.02 6.73
N GLU A 16 28.59 -17.29 6.46
CA GLU A 16 29.32 -18.11 5.48
C GLU A 16 28.41 -18.37 4.28
N LEU A 17 28.86 -18.02 3.08
CA LEU A 17 28.12 -18.12 1.83
C LEU A 17 28.76 -19.22 0.96
N PRO A 18 28.30 -20.48 1.07
CA PRO A 18 28.82 -21.58 0.27
C PRO A 18 28.25 -21.56 -1.15
N GLY A 19 28.97 -22.17 -2.08
CA GLY A 19 28.42 -22.47 -3.42
C GLY A 19 28.39 -21.30 -4.38
N LEU A 20 29.15 -20.24 -4.11
CA LEU A 20 29.30 -19.13 -5.04
C LEU A 20 30.07 -19.59 -6.29
N THR A 21 29.57 -19.14 -7.43
CA THR A 21 30.07 -19.41 -8.77
C THR A 21 30.95 -18.26 -9.26
N PRO A 22 31.75 -18.47 -10.32
CA PRO A 22 32.50 -17.39 -10.95
C PRO A 22 31.63 -16.25 -11.53
N GLU A 23 30.33 -16.48 -11.75
CA GLU A 23 29.40 -15.47 -12.25
C GLU A 23 28.86 -14.55 -11.14
N ASP A 24 29.03 -14.94 -9.87
CA ASP A 24 28.57 -14.15 -8.74
C ASP A 24 29.46 -12.92 -8.53
N THR A 25 28.81 -11.75 -8.48
CA THR A 25 29.49 -10.45 -8.33
C THR A 25 29.62 -10.06 -6.87
N LEU A 26 30.43 -9.02 -6.55
CA LEU A 26 30.45 -8.44 -5.22
C LEU A 26 29.07 -7.92 -4.78
N GLU A 27 28.25 -7.41 -5.71
CA GLU A 27 26.88 -7.01 -5.41
C GLU A 27 26.01 -8.23 -5.07
N THR A 28 26.22 -9.38 -5.72
CA THR A 28 25.56 -10.64 -5.34
C THR A 28 25.94 -11.07 -3.92
N VAL A 29 27.25 -11.06 -3.60
CA VAL A 29 27.76 -11.39 -2.26
C VAL A 29 27.21 -10.45 -1.21
N LYS A 30 27.15 -9.15 -1.52
CA LYS A 30 26.59 -8.11 -0.66
C LYS A 30 25.10 -8.34 -0.41
N ALA A 31 24.32 -8.61 -1.46
CA ALA A 31 22.89 -8.89 -1.34
C ALA A 31 22.62 -10.14 -0.49
N LEU A 32 23.41 -11.21 -0.67
CA LEU A 32 23.35 -12.41 0.16
C LEU A 32 23.75 -12.12 1.62
N GLY A 33 24.80 -11.34 1.84
CA GLY A 33 25.23 -10.92 3.18
C GLY A 33 24.20 -10.05 3.91
N ASP A 34 23.52 -9.16 3.18
CA ASP A 34 22.45 -8.32 3.72
C ASP A 34 21.34 -9.16 4.35
N GLU A 35 21.06 -10.36 3.83
CA GLU A 35 20.06 -11.26 4.38
C GLU A 35 20.31 -11.68 5.84
N HIS A 36 21.55 -11.58 6.31
CA HIS A 36 21.98 -11.93 7.67
C HIS A 36 21.99 -10.74 8.63
N LEU A 37 21.81 -9.50 8.14
CA LEU A 37 21.79 -8.30 8.97
C LEU A 37 20.40 -8.04 9.58
N PRO A 38 20.30 -7.33 10.72
CA PRO A 38 19.04 -6.80 11.23
C PRO A 38 18.35 -5.87 10.23
N LEU A 39 17.01 -5.82 10.25
CA LEU A 39 16.24 -4.88 9.43
C LEU A 39 16.63 -3.43 9.78
N GLY A 40 16.82 -2.58 8.76
CA GLY A 40 17.32 -1.21 8.96
C GLY A 40 18.85 -1.08 8.86
N VAL A 41 19.60 -2.19 8.74
CA VAL A 41 21.06 -2.18 8.55
C VAL A 41 21.40 -2.86 7.22
N SER A 42 22.25 -2.26 6.40
CA SER A 42 22.75 -2.86 5.15
C SER A 42 24.26 -2.81 5.07
N ILE A 43 24.86 -3.70 4.29
CA ILE A 43 26.26 -3.62 3.89
C ILE A 43 26.40 -2.42 2.96
N THR A 44 27.30 -1.50 3.26
CA THR A 44 27.62 -0.35 2.38
C THR A 44 28.82 -0.64 1.52
N SER A 45 29.79 -1.40 2.04
CA SER A 45 30.96 -1.85 1.30
C SER A 45 31.51 -3.18 1.83
N LEU A 46 32.20 -3.90 0.94
CA LEU A 46 32.97 -5.09 1.25
C LEU A 46 34.46 -4.73 1.14
N LEU A 47 35.22 -4.98 2.19
CA LEU A 47 36.66 -4.76 2.22
C LEU A 47 37.38 -6.09 2.06
N LYS A 48 38.36 -6.08 1.16
CA LYS A 48 39.31 -7.17 1.01
C LYS A 48 40.37 -7.09 2.11
N PRO A 49 40.99 -8.22 2.51
CA PRO A 49 42.19 -8.21 3.33
C PRO A 49 43.25 -7.28 2.73
N ALA A 50 44.02 -6.57 3.57
CA ALA A 50 44.97 -5.54 3.13
C ALA A 50 46.10 -6.08 2.21
N ASP A 51 46.33 -7.39 2.25
CA ASP A 51 47.29 -8.15 1.45
C ASP A 51 46.67 -8.83 0.21
N ALA A 52 45.35 -8.74 0.03
CA ALA A 52 44.67 -9.28 -1.13
C ALA A 52 44.76 -8.28 -2.30
N ASN A 53 45.55 -8.63 -3.33
CA ASN A 53 45.56 -7.89 -4.60
C ASN A 53 44.13 -7.80 -5.18
N GLU A 54 43.84 -6.77 -5.99
CA GLU A 54 42.53 -6.59 -6.66
C GLU A 54 42.04 -7.89 -7.33
N THR A 55 42.99 -8.70 -7.81
CA THR A 55 42.86 -10.03 -8.39
C THR A 55 42.46 -11.16 -7.44
N ALA A 56 42.22 -10.97 -6.15
CA ALA A 56 41.92 -12.12 -5.26
C ALA A 56 40.53 -12.73 -5.49
N LEU A 57 39.50 -11.90 -5.76
CA LEU A 57 38.16 -12.38 -6.10
C LEU A 57 38.14 -12.91 -7.54
N GLU A 58 38.64 -12.10 -8.48
CA GLU A 58 38.78 -12.48 -9.90
C GLU A 58 39.73 -13.68 -10.09
N GLY A 59 40.72 -13.84 -9.22
CA GLY A 59 41.73 -14.90 -9.24
C GLY A 59 41.26 -16.18 -8.56
N ALA A 60 40.50 -16.11 -7.47
CA ALA A 60 39.79 -17.28 -6.95
C ALA A 60 38.73 -17.77 -7.96
N GLN A 61 38.09 -16.86 -8.69
CA GLN A 61 37.18 -17.16 -9.81
C GLN A 61 37.91 -17.74 -11.03
N ALA A 62 39.07 -17.21 -11.41
CA ALA A 62 39.83 -17.64 -12.59
C ALA A 62 40.63 -18.94 -12.37
N LEU A 63 41.02 -19.27 -11.14
CA LEU A 63 41.84 -20.44 -10.85
C LEU A 63 41.05 -21.72 -10.55
N GLY A 64 39.72 -21.63 -10.39
CA GLY A 64 38.86 -22.79 -10.10
C GLY A 64 39.23 -23.52 -8.81
N THR A 65 40.01 -22.88 -7.92
CA THR A 65 40.51 -23.48 -6.69
C THR A 65 39.44 -23.40 -5.61
N GLU A 66 39.09 -24.56 -5.05
CA GLU A 66 38.27 -24.63 -3.85
C GLU A 66 38.98 -23.91 -2.71
N GLY A 67 38.32 -22.93 -2.10
CA GLY A 67 38.93 -22.07 -1.09
C GLY A 67 37.92 -21.25 -0.32
N VAL A 68 38.37 -20.72 0.81
CA VAL A 68 37.62 -19.77 1.64
C VAL A 68 38.14 -18.37 1.35
N VAL A 69 37.26 -17.47 0.92
CA VAL A 69 37.56 -16.06 0.74
C VAL A 69 36.99 -15.31 1.94
N GLU A 70 37.84 -14.60 2.68
CA GLU A 70 37.39 -13.78 3.81
C GLU A 70 37.24 -12.32 3.37
N LEU A 71 36.07 -11.73 3.64
CA LEU A 71 35.77 -10.32 3.40
C LEU A 71 35.29 -9.68 4.69
N SER A 72 35.73 -8.46 4.94
CA SER A 72 35.18 -7.63 6.01
C SER A 72 34.01 -6.80 5.49
N VAL A 73 32.95 -6.68 6.26
CA VAL A 73 31.77 -5.88 5.91
C VAL A 73 31.82 -4.55 6.64
N VAL A 74 31.52 -3.47 5.91
CA VAL A 74 31.15 -2.18 6.49
C VAL A 74 29.65 -2.06 6.37
N THR A 75 28.99 -1.76 7.47
CA THR A 75 27.53 -1.58 7.50
C THR A 75 27.15 -0.11 7.61
N GLY A 76 25.92 0.19 7.22
CA GLY A 76 25.27 1.48 7.36
C GLY A 76 23.77 1.31 7.46
N GLU A 77 23.05 2.43 7.47
CA GLU A 77 21.60 2.43 7.49
C GLU A 77 21.04 1.92 6.16
N GLN A 78 20.05 1.03 6.23
CA GLN A 78 19.26 0.63 5.08
C GLN A 78 18.42 1.82 4.62
N ILE A 79 18.46 2.14 3.33
CA ILE A 79 17.62 3.18 2.75
C ILE A 79 16.21 2.60 2.55
N PRO A 80 15.16 3.18 3.15
CA PRO A 80 13.80 2.71 2.94
C PRO A 80 13.30 3.08 1.55
N GLU A 81 12.44 2.22 0.99
CA GLU A 81 11.59 2.61 -0.12
C GLU A 81 10.58 3.64 0.37
N ARG A 82 10.33 4.67 -0.42
CA ARG A 82 9.43 5.77 -0.05
C ARG A 82 8.39 5.99 -1.13
N TYR A 83 7.14 6.12 -0.69
CA TYR A 83 5.99 6.38 -1.53
C TYR A 83 5.17 7.52 -0.94
N VAL A 84 4.50 8.25 -1.82
CA VAL A 84 3.57 9.32 -1.44
C VAL A 84 2.20 8.95 -1.97
N THR A 85 1.21 8.91 -1.08
CA THR A 85 -0.16 8.66 -1.50
C THR A 85 -0.75 9.90 -2.17
N LEU A 86 -1.79 9.71 -2.99
CA LEU A 86 -2.42 10.80 -3.73
C LEU A 86 -3.87 10.97 -3.32
N ASP A 87 -4.35 12.21 -3.33
CA ASP A 87 -5.76 12.55 -3.18
C ASP A 87 -6.09 13.88 -3.87
N ASN A 88 -6.73 13.82 -5.04
CA ASN A 88 -7.21 14.99 -5.78
C ASN A 88 -6.13 16.09 -5.96
N GLY A 89 -4.90 15.67 -6.30
CA GLY A 89 -3.72 16.54 -6.44
C GLY A 89 -2.98 16.83 -5.15
N GLY A 90 -3.50 16.41 -4.00
CA GLY A 90 -2.80 16.41 -2.72
C GLY A 90 -1.95 15.16 -2.51
N GLU A 91 -1.04 15.25 -1.54
CA GLU A 91 -0.08 14.23 -1.14
C GLU A 91 -0.20 13.95 0.38
N PRO A 92 -1.29 13.31 0.85
CA PRO A 92 -1.63 13.36 2.27
C PRO A 92 -0.66 12.59 3.18
N PHE A 93 -0.04 11.52 2.68
CA PHE A 93 0.84 10.67 3.49
C PHE A 93 2.13 10.27 2.77
N LEU A 94 3.23 10.31 3.52
CA LEU A 94 4.50 9.66 3.18
C LEU A 94 4.55 8.30 3.84
N VAL A 95 4.84 7.27 3.04
CA VAL A 95 5.00 5.89 3.47
C VAL A 95 6.46 5.49 3.27
N SER A 96 7.16 5.16 4.35
CA SER A 96 8.52 4.60 4.30
C SER A 96 8.51 3.13 4.68
N ILE A 97 9.10 2.29 3.84
CA ILE A 97 9.11 0.83 3.98
C ILE A 97 10.55 0.34 4.02
N LEU A 98 10.89 -0.36 5.10
CA LEU A 98 12.08 -1.19 5.20
C LEU A 98 11.68 -2.64 4.99
N SER A 99 12.29 -3.29 4.00
CA SER A 99 12.01 -4.68 3.65
C SER A 99 13.27 -5.52 3.65
N ARG A 100 13.18 -6.73 4.20
CA ARG A 100 14.19 -7.79 4.06
C ARG A 100 13.52 -9.15 4.14
N LYS A 101 13.55 -9.91 3.05
CA LYS A 101 12.78 -11.17 2.91
C LYS A 101 11.30 -10.90 3.22
N GLU A 102 10.72 -11.68 4.12
CA GLU A 102 9.32 -11.58 4.59
C GLU A 102 9.16 -10.59 5.76
N LYS A 103 10.22 -9.87 6.15
CA LYS A 103 10.16 -8.89 7.25
C LYS A 103 10.00 -7.49 6.68
N HIS A 104 8.96 -6.81 7.14
CA HIS A 104 8.67 -5.44 6.76
C HIS A 104 8.46 -4.57 7.99
N SER A 105 9.01 -3.36 7.96
CA SER A 105 8.73 -2.29 8.92
C SER A 105 8.23 -1.08 8.15
N VAL A 106 7.11 -0.52 8.57
CA VAL A 106 6.45 0.58 7.88
C VAL A 106 6.29 1.75 8.82
N MET A 107 6.57 2.94 8.28
CA MET A 107 6.41 4.22 8.94
C MET A 107 5.52 5.12 8.09
N LEU A 108 4.52 5.75 8.71
CA LEU A 108 3.60 6.70 8.07
C LEU A 108 3.75 8.08 8.69
N CYS A 109 3.87 9.09 7.82
CA CYS A 109 3.96 10.49 8.20
C CYS A 109 2.85 11.29 7.51
N LYS A 110 2.21 12.22 8.22
CA LYS A 110 1.23 13.14 7.63
C LYS A 110 1.94 14.31 6.97
N TRP A 111 1.36 14.83 5.90
CA TRP A 111 1.79 16.09 5.32
C TRP A 111 1.68 17.22 6.36
N LYS A 112 2.77 17.95 6.54
CA LYS A 112 2.82 19.28 7.15
C LYS A 112 2.98 20.32 6.05
N GLN A 113 2.03 21.24 5.96
CA GLN A 113 2.17 22.40 5.10
C GLN A 113 3.39 23.22 5.55
N VAL A 114 4.47 23.17 4.77
CA VAL A 114 5.68 23.97 4.98
C VAL A 114 5.75 25.11 3.97
N ALA A 115 6.63 26.08 4.24
CA ALA A 115 6.89 27.20 3.35
C ALA A 115 7.39 26.75 1.96
N GLU A 116 7.32 27.65 0.99
CA GLU A 116 7.75 27.38 -0.38
C GLU A 116 9.20 26.83 -0.44
N PRO A 117 9.46 25.89 -1.36
CA PRO A 117 10.79 25.29 -1.52
C PRO A 117 11.83 26.34 -1.91
N GLU A 118 13.08 26.11 -1.51
CA GLU A 118 14.18 26.96 -1.97
C GLU A 118 14.54 26.60 -3.42
N GLU A 119 14.90 27.61 -4.22
CA GLU A 119 15.28 27.40 -5.61
C GLU A 119 16.53 26.50 -5.70
N GLY A 120 16.43 25.39 -6.45
CA GLY A 120 17.52 24.43 -6.63
C GLY A 120 17.54 23.25 -5.66
N GLU A 121 16.58 23.14 -4.74
CA GLU A 121 16.47 21.98 -3.83
C GLU A 121 16.17 20.68 -4.62
N PRO A 122 16.90 19.57 -4.36
CA PRO A 122 16.59 18.28 -4.97
C PRO A 122 15.16 17.83 -4.67
N GLU A 123 14.47 17.29 -5.67
CA GLU A 123 13.06 16.87 -5.55
C GLU A 123 12.79 15.93 -4.35
N GLN A 124 13.71 15.01 -4.08
CA GLN A 124 13.62 14.12 -2.92
C GLN A 124 13.68 14.86 -1.59
N GLN A 125 14.55 15.86 -1.45
CA GLN A 125 14.64 16.66 -0.22
C GLN A 125 13.39 17.52 -0.05
N ARG A 126 12.93 18.13 -1.14
CA ARG A 126 11.68 18.89 -1.20
C ARG A 126 10.48 18.05 -0.76
N MET A 127 10.37 16.81 -1.24
CA MET A 127 9.31 15.89 -0.84
C MET A 127 9.37 15.61 0.68
N LEU A 128 10.53 15.25 1.21
CA LEU A 128 10.68 14.89 2.64
C LEU A 128 10.42 16.06 3.59
N ARG A 129 10.70 17.30 3.18
CA ARG A 129 10.46 18.50 3.99
C ARG A 129 8.99 18.72 4.32
N ASN A 130 8.10 18.22 3.47
CA ASN A 130 6.65 18.27 3.68
C ASN A 130 6.17 17.29 4.76
N TYR A 131 7.03 16.48 5.37
CA TYR A 131 6.61 15.44 6.33
C TYR A 131 7.43 15.49 7.61
N ASP A 132 6.77 15.23 8.74
CA ASP A 132 7.47 15.03 10.01
C ASP A 132 7.90 13.59 10.20
N ILE A 133 9.05 13.29 9.61
CA ILE A 133 9.70 11.99 9.68
C ILE A 133 10.16 11.68 11.12
N SER A 134 10.37 12.71 11.96
CA SER A 134 10.80 12.53 13.34
C SER A 134 9.67 12.12 14.29
N ASN A 135 8.41 12.33 13.88
CA ASN A 135 7.23 11.99 14.66
C ASN A 135 6.17 11.29 13.77
N PRO A 136 6.43 10.05 13.32
CA PRO A 136 5.46 9.28 12.57
C PRO A 136 4.24 8.99 13.44
N PHE A 137 3.04 9.11 12.86
CA PHE A 137 1.80 8.76 13.59
C PHE A 137 1.55 7.25 13.61
N PHE A 138 2.26 6.51 12.75
CA PHE A 138 2.24 5.05 12.72
C PHE A 138 3.65 4.54 12.43
N GLN A 139 4.10 3.59 13.23
CA GLN A 139 5.32 2.82 12.99
C GLN A 139 5.12 1.42 13.55
N ASP A 140 5.12 0.40 12.69
CA ASP A 140 4.92 -0.98 13.11
C ASP A 140 5.53 -1.98 12.12
N ALA A 141 5.75 -3.20 12.58
CA ALA A 141 6.08 -4.33 11.72
C ALA A 141 4.81 -4.87 11.05
N VAL A 142 4.93 -5.25 9.78
CA VAL A 142 3.82 -5.81 9.00
C VAL A 142 4.24 -7.11 8.32
N GLU A 143 3.26 -7.98 8.05
CA GLU A 143 3.49 -9.28 7.40
C GLU A 143 3.70 -9.13 5.90
N LYS A 144 2.94 -8.23 5.28
CA LYS A 144 2.99 -8.01 3.83
C LYS A 144 2.65 -6.56 3.52
N VAL A 145 3.32 -6.03 2.49
CA VAL A 145 3.05 -4.70 1.93
C VAL A 145 2.60 -4.86 0.49
N PHE A 146 1.47 -4.25 0.17
CA PHE A 146 0.97 -4.14 -1.20
C PHE A 146 1.14 -2.70 -1.65
N VAL A 147 2.01 -2.48 -2.64
CA VAL A 147 2.25 -1.16 -3.23
C VAL A 147 1.26 -0.97 -4.38
N GLY A 148 0.34 -0.02 -4.25
CA GLY A 148 -0.66 0.25 -5.28
C GLY A 148 0.00 0.67 -6.59
N LYS A 149 -0.26 -0.07 -7.67
CA LYS A 149 0.22 0.24 -9.01
C LYS A 149 -0.89 0.85 -9.84
N SER A 150 -0.54 1.75 -10.75
CA SER A 150 -1.49 2.33 -11.70
C SER A 150 -1.26 1.78 -13.12
N PRO A 151 -1.89 0.65 -13.49
CA PRO A 151 -1.75 0.06 -14.81
C PRO A 151 -2.44 0.91 -15.89
N LEU A 152 -2.04 0.73 -17.14
CA LEU A 152 -2.71 1.34 -18.29
C LEU A 152 -4.06 0.66 -18.57
N ASN A 153 -5.17 1.37 -18.39
CA ASN A 153 -6.53 0.96 -18.68
C ASN A 153 -7.31 2.13 -19.33
N GLU A 154 -8.62 2.02 -19.53
CA GLU A 154 -9.42 3.09 -20.14
C GLU A 154 -9.35 4.40 -19.34
N MET A 155 -9.52 4.33 -18.01
CA MET A 155 -9.48 5.48 -17.10
C MET A 155 -8.10 6.13 -17.07
N THR A 156 -7.04 5.34 -16.87
CA THR A 156 -5.68 5.86 -16.71
C THR A 156 -5.06 6.31 -18.03
N ARG A 157 -5.51 5.75 -19.16
CA ARG A 157 -5.19 6.27 -20.49
C ARG A 157 -5.78 7.66 -20.68
N PHE A 158 -7.03 7.87 -20.25
CA PHE A 158 -7.68 9.18 -20.36
C PHE A 158 -7.03 10.23 -19.46
N SER A 159 -6.71 9.87 -18.20
CA SER A 159 -6.08 10.79 -17.25
C SER A 159 -4.57 11.00 -17.45
N GLY A 160 -3.91 10.08 -18.16
CA GLY A 160 -2.43 9.97 -18.16
C GLY A 160 -1.87 9.45 -16.83
N GLY A 161 -2.74 8.97 -15.94
CA GLY A 161 -2.45 8.55 -14.58
C GLY A 161 -1.87 7.15 -14.46
N HIS A 162 -0.91 6.72 -15.30
CA HIS A 162 -0.35 5.35 -15.27
C HIS A 162 1.19 5.32 -15.22
N GLY A 163 1.73 4.16 -14.84
CA GLY A 163 3.17 3.86 -14.84
C GLY A 163 3.89 4.13 -13.52
N PRO A 164 5.22 3.88 -13.47
CA PRO A 164 5.99 3.82 -12.22
C PRO A 164 5.96 5.10 -11.37
N ARG A 165 5.72 6.26 -11.98
CA ARG A 165 5.59 7.54 -11.25
C ARG A 165 4.37 7.61 -10.33
N PHE A 166 3.40 6.71 -10.50
CA PHE A 166 2.20 6.60 -9.66
C PHE A 166 2.25 5.38 -8.76
N ASP A 167 3.38 4.68 -8.68
CA ASP A 167 3.53 3.56 -7.75
C ASP A 167 3.43 4.09 -6.31
N GLY A 168 2.67 3.38 -5.49
CA GLY A 168 2.44 3.75 -4.09
C GLY A 168 1.51 4.95 -3.89
N ASN A 169 0.73 5.32 -4.92
CA ASN A 169 -0.36 6.30 -4.78
C ASN A 169 -1.40 5.92 -3.70
N SER A 170 -1.41 4.63 -3.34
CA SER A 170 -2.02 4.05 -2.15
C SER A 170 -1.24 2.80 -1.75
N ILE A 171 -1.31 2.43 -0.48
CA ILE A 171 -0.63 1.28 0.10
C ILE A 171 -1.63 0.48 0.93
N LEU A 172 -1.52 -0.83 0.87
CA LEU A 172 -2.25 -1.74 1.75
C LEU A 172 -1.26 -2.55 2.58
N LEU A 173 -1.46 -2.59 3.89
CA LEU A 173 -0.59 -3.27 4.84
C LEU A 173 -1.34 -4.43 5.48
N LYS A 174 -0.75 -5.62 5.48
CA LYS A 174 -1.27 -6.79 6.20
C LYS A 174 -0.60 -6.89 7.57
N LYS A 175 -1.38 -6.84 8.65
CA LYS A 175 -0.90 -7.14 10.00
C LYS A 175 -1.03 -8.63 10.30
N LYS A 176 -0.30 -9.08 11.31
CA LYS A 176 -0.51 -10.42 11.88
C LYS A 176 -1.94 -10.54 12.40
N GLY A 177 -2.57 -11.69 12.15
CA GLY A 177 -3.93 -11.97 12.63
C GLY A 177 -5.06 -11.63 11.66
N GLY A 178 -4.74 -11.19 10.43
CA GLY A 178 -5.73 -10.97 9.37
C GLY A 178 -6.33 -9.56 9.33
N ASP A 179 -5.87 -8.65 10.18
CA ASP A 179 -6.22 -7.23 10.10
C ASP A 179 -5.38 -6.56 9.01
N TYR A 180 -5.97 -5.59 8.32
CA TYR A 180 -5.33 -4.79 7.29
C TYR A 180 -5.38 -3.31 7.63
N ILE A 181 -4.41 -2.54 7.13
CA ILE A 181 -4.43 -1.07 7.15
C ILE A 181 -4.38 -0.58 5.71
N PHE A 182 -5.42 0.15 5.30
CA PHE A 182 -5.42 0.88 4.05
C PHE A 182 -4.82 2.27 4.27
N VAL A 183 -3.97 2.72 3.35
CA VAL A 183 -3.31 4.03 3.35
C VAL A 183 -3.50 4.65 1.96
N GLY A 184 -4.35 5.66 1.84
CA GLY A 184 -4.64 6.33 0.56
C GLY A 184 -4.98 7.80 0.77
N HIS A 185 -6.19 8.21 0.38
CA HIS A 185 -6.76 9.52 0.73
C HIS A 185 -7.09 9.64 2.23
N GLU A 186 -7.33 8.50 2.89
CA GLU A 186 -7.39 8.38 4.34
C GLU A 186 -6.64 7.12 4.80
N VAL A 187 -6.51 6.96 6.12
CA VAL A 187 -5.90 5.77 6.74
C VAL A 187 -6.90 5.13 7.69
N TYR A 188 -7.12 3.83 7.54
CA TYR A 188 -7.96 3.06 8.46
C TYR A 188 -7.60 1.59 8.47
N ALA A 189 -7.92 0.95 9.59
CA ALA A 189 -7.81 -0.50 9.72
C ALA A 189 -9.15 -1.18 9.44
N PHE A 190 -9.11 -2.40 8.92
CA PHE A 190 -10.29 -3.20 8.59
C PHE A 190 -9.94 -4.69 8.60
N ARG A 191 -10.99 -5.54 8.55
CA ARG A 191 -10.85 -6.99 8.38
C ARG A 191 -11.32 -7.44 7.01
N ALA A 192 -10.61 -8.41 6.44
CA ALA A 192 -10.98 -9.05 5.19
C ALA A 192 -10.43 -10.48 5.12
N SER A 193 -10.96 -11.26 4.18
CA SER A 193 -10.31 -12.50 3.72
C SER A 193 -8.93 -12.19 3.13
N GLU A 194 -8.07 -13.20 2.97
CA GLU A 194 -6.71 -13.01 2.45
C GLU A 194 -6.72 -12.26 1.10
N ILE A 195 -5.93 -11.18 1.01
CA ILE A 195 -5.82 -10.37 -0.20
C ILE A 195 -4.77 -10.97 -1.13
N VAL A 196 -5.20 -11.28 -2.36
CA VAL A 196 -4.34 -11.88 -3.39
C VAL A 196 -3.87 -10.86 -4.41
N ASP A 197 -4.59 -9.76 -4.60
CA ASP A 197 -4.24 -8.70 -5.54
C ASP A 197 -4.65 -7.32 -5.01
N PHE A 198 -3.89 -6.30 -5.39
CA PHE A 198 -4.12 -4.90 -5.01
C PHE A 198 -3.66 -3.97 -6.13
N VAL A 199 -4.59 -3.17 -6.64
CA VAL A 199 -4.37 -2.26 -7.76
C VAL A 199 -4.90 -0.89 -7.35
N SER A 200 -4.25 0.18 -7.83
CA SER A 200 -4.74 1.54 -7.62
C SER A 200 -4.55 2.40 -8.87
N PRO A 201 -5.48 2.29 -9.83
CA PRO A 201 -5.50 3.12 -11.02
C PRO A 201 -5.71 4.59 -10.63
N VAL A 202 -5.01 5.51 -11.27
CA VAL A 202 -5.16 6.95 -11.02
C VAL A 202 -6.00 7.60 -12.11
N GLY A 203 -7.19 8.06 -11.74
CA GLY A 203 -8.11 8.75 -12.63
C GLY A 203 -7.76 10.22 -12.83
N ASN A 204 -8.77 10.99 -13.23
CA ASN A 204 -8.60 12.43 -13.44
C ASN A 204 -8.21 13.15 -12.13
N SER A 205 -7.54 14.29 -12.24
CA SER A 205 -7.10 15.10 -11.08
C SER A 205 -6.22 14.35 -10.08
N SER A 206 -5.47 13.34 -10.52
CA SER A 206 -4.61 12.52 -9.65
C SER A 206 -5.38 11.83 -8.50
N VAL A 207 -6.63 11.42 -8.74
CA VAL A 207 -7.43 10.67 -7.76
C VAL A 207 -7.18 9.17 -7.93
N PRO A 208 -6.62 8.46 -6.93
CA PRO A 208 -6.49 7.01 -6.97
C PRO A 208 -7.84 6.32 -6.79
N TYR A 209 -8.04 5.19 -7.48
CA TYR A 209 -9.20 4.30 -7.35
C TYR A 209 -8.77 2.92 -6.82
N PRO A 210 -8.22 2.83 -5.60
CA PRO A 210 -7.69 1.59 -5.06
C PRO A 210 -8.76 0.54 -4.86
N TYR A 211 -8.46 -0.67 -5.28
CA TYR A 211 -9.23 -1.85 -4.95
C TYR A 211 -8.33 -3.04 -4.68
N ALA A 212 -8.84 -3.97 -3.88
CA ALA A 212 -8.21 -5.26 -3.63
C ALA A 212 -9.12 -6.39 -4.11
N VAL A 213 -8.51 -7.54 -4.41
CA VAL A 213 -9.21 -8.80 -4.66
C VAL A 213 -8.81 -9.79 -3.58
N ASP A 214 -9.79 -10.36 -2.91
CA ASP A 214 -9.55 -11.40 -1.91
C ASP A 214 -9.54 -12.81 -2.52
N VAL A 215 -9.19 -13.81 -1.70
CA VAL A 215 -9.17 -15.24 -2.09
C VAL A 215 -10.52 -15.79 -2.57
N GLU A 216 -11.64 -15.14 -2.24
CA GLU A 216 -12.98 -15.49 -2.72
C GLU A 216 -13.30 -14.81 -4.06
N GLY A 217 -12.39 -13.95 -4.55
CA GLY A 217 -12.54 -13.17 -5.77
C GLY A 217 -13.43 -11.93 -5.59
N ARG A 218 -13.75 -11.53 -4.37
CA ARG A 218 -14.54 -10.33 -4.09
C ARG A 218 -13.66 -9.09 -4.23
N TYR A 219 -14.26 -8.01 -4.70
CA TYR A 219 -13.61 -6.70 -4.81
C TYR A 219 -13.83 -5.89 -3.55
N ILE A 220 -12.78 -5.30 -3.00
CA ILE A 220 -12.87 -4.33 -1.90
C ILE A 220 -12.59 -2.95 -2.49
N LEU A 221 -13.56 -2.04 -2.43
CA LEU A 221 -13.44 -0.67 -2.94
C LEU A 221 -13.17 0.28 -1.79
N PHE A 222 -11.94 0.80 -1.72
CA PHE A 222 -11.46 1.51 -0.52
C PHE A 222 -12.02 2.92 -0.37
N ILE A 223 -12.38 3.60 -1.47
CA ILE A 223 -13.06 4.90 -1.43
C ILE A 223 -14.50 4.77 -0.93
N GLU A 224 -15.19 3.70 -1.32
CA GLU A 224 -16.62 3.54 -1.07
C GLU A 224 -16.90 2.73 0.20
N HIS A 225 -15.87 2.13 0.80
CA HIS A 225 -15.98 1.21 1.93
C HIS A 225 -16.93 0.06 1.68
N VAL A 226 -16.87 -0.54 0.49
CA VAL A 226 -17.73 -1.66 0.12
C VAL A 226 -16.93 -2.87 -0.31
N VAL A 227 -17.48 -4.04 -0.01
CA VAL A 227 -17.08 -5.33 -0.59
C VAL A 227 -18.16 -5.70 -1.61
N MET A 228 -17.73 -5.93 -2.86
CA MET A 228 -18.58 -6.27 -3.99
C MET A 228 -18.25 -7.71 -4.45
N PRO A 229 -19.25 -8.56 -4.70
CA PRO A 229 -19.02 -9.89 -5.23
C PRO A 229 -18.41 -9.79 -6.62
N ARG A 230 -17.66 -10.81 -7.03
CA ARG A 230 -17.20 -10.90 -8.41
C ARG A 230 -18.44 -10.92 -9.32
N PRO A 231 -18.53 -10.04 -10.34
CA PRO A 231 -19.59 -10.18 -11.32
C PRO A 231 -19.52 -11.57 -11.94
N GLY A 232 -20.68 -12.22 -12.11
CA GLY A 232 -20.74 -13.54 -12.71
C GLY A 232 -20.06 -13.58 -14.09
N LYS A 233 -19.67 -14.77 -14.54
CA LYS A 233 -18.94 -15.05 -15.81
C LYS A 233 -19.58 -14.46 -17.09
N THR A 234 -20.79 -13.94 -17.01
CA THR A 234 -21.58 -13.44 -18.15
C THR A 234 -21.36 -11.97 -18.47
N GLY A 235 -20.72 -11.19 -17.59
CA GLY A 235 -20.34 -9.80 -17.88
C GLY A 235 -18.91 -9.74 -18.38
N LYS A 236 -18.68 -9.20 -19.58
CA LYS A 236 -17.35 -8.70 -19.96
C LYS A 236 -16.99 -7.60 -18.96
N MET A 237 -16.27 -7.97 -17.91
CA MET A 237 -15.73 -7.01 -16.97
C MET A 237 -14.48 -6.47 -17.64
N ASP A 238 -14.63 -5.37 -18.38
CA ASP A 238 -13.50 -4.57 -18.83
C ASP A 238 -12.91 -3.87 -17.59
N ASP A 239 -12.11 -4.65 -16.85
CA ASP A 239 -11.01 -4.33 -15.91
C ASP A 239 -11.19 -3.35 -14.73
N ASP A 240 -12.32 -2.63 -14.57
CA ASP A 240 -12.50 -1.64 -13.49
C ASP A 240 -13.73 -1.90 -12.60
N PRO A 241 -13.54 -2.34 -11.33
CA PRO A 241 -14.65 -2.58 -10.43
C PRO A 241 -15.36 -1.30 -9.95
N TYR A 242 -14.71 -0.13 -10.03
CA TYR A 242 -15.37 1.15 -9.72
C TYR A 242 -16.41 1.52 -10.77
N ARG A 243 -16.13 1.27 -12.05
CA ARG A 243 -17.11 1.48 -13.11
C ARG A 243 -18.37 0.64 -12.88
N VAL A 244 -18.20 -0.63 -12.53
CA VAL A 244 -19.33 -1.53 -12.21
C VAL A 244 -20.14 -1.00 -11.03
N TYR A 245 -19.47 -0.52 -9.98
CA TYR A 245 -20.12 0.05 -8.82
C TYR A 245 -20.89 1.34 -9.13
N TYR A 246 -20.30 2.29 -9.88
CA TYR A 246 -20.97 3.56 -10.21
C TYR A 246 -22.07 3.41 -11.27
N ASP A 247 -21.97 2.42 -12.15
CA ASP A 247 -23.02 2.10 -13.13
C ASP A 247 -24.18 1.28 -12.50
N MET A 248 -24.01 0.81 -11.25
CA MET A 248 -25.01 0.02 -10.56
C MET A 248 -26.27 0.85 -10.32
N ARG A 249 -27.40 0.34 -10.84
CA ARG A 249 -28.72 0.87 -10.51
C ARG A 249 -29.18 0.23 -9.21
N PHE A 250 -29.48 1.06 -8.22
CA PHE A 250 -30.07 0.61 -6.96
C PHE A 250 -31.59 0.44 -7.12
N ASP A 251 -32.02 -0.42 -8.03
CA ASP A 251 -33.42 -0.61 -8.43
C ASP A 251 -34.04 -1.94 -7.94
N GLN A 252 -33.29 -2.74 -7.17
CA GLN A 252 -33.81 -3.96 -6.55
C GLN A 252 -34.61 -3.69 -5.27
N CYS A 253 -34.61 -2.45 -4.78
CA CYS A 253 -35.42 -2.01 -3.65
C CYS A 253 -36.71 -1.36 -4.16
N ASP A 254 -37.81 -1.54 -3.44
CA ASP A 254 -39.10 -0.89 -3.73
C ASP A 254 -39.21 0.53 -3.16
N PHE A 255 -38.07 1.09 -2.73
CA PHE A 255 -37.96 2.42 -2.16
C PHE A 255 -36.71 3.17 -2.63
N GLU A 256 -36.75 4.49 -2.50
CA GLU A 256 -35.62 5.40 -2.68
C GLU A 256 -35.32 6.14 -1.38
N LEU A 257 -34.04 6.41 -1.13
CA LEU A 257 -33.60 7.26 -0.04
C LEU A 257 -33.29 8.65 -0.57
N THR A 258 -33.71 9.68 0.18
CA THR A 258 -33.41 11.07 -0.16
C THR A 258 -32.91 11.88 1.02
N TYR A 259 -31.98 12.80 0.73
CA TYR A 259 -31.49 13.84 1.63
C TYR A 259 -31.69 15.19 0.94
N GLN A 260 -32.38 16.12 1.60
CA GLN A 260 -32.72 17.43 1.00
C GLN A 260 -33.37 17.31 -0.39
N ASN A 261 -34.25 16.33 -0.57
CA ASN A 261 -34.92 15.99 -1.84
C ASN A 261 -33.97 15.57 -2.99
N ARG A 262 -32.73 15.18 -2.68
CA ARG A 262 -31.81 14.55 -3.62
C ARG A 262 -31.73 13.06 -3.35
N ARG A 263 -31.79 12.25 -4.41
CA ARG A 263 -31.60 10.80 -4.32
C ARG A 263 -30.23 10.49 -3.72
N MET A 264 -30.20 9.52 -2.81
CA MET A 264 -29.00 9.01 -2.17
C MET A 264 -28.70 7.59 -2.65
N GLY A 265 -27.41 7.30 -2.83
CA GLY A 265 -26.92 5.93 -2.90
C GLY A 265 -26.81 5.30 -1.51
N PRO A 266 -26.64 3.97 -1.44
CA PRO A 266 -26.56 3.24 -0.18
C PRO A 266 -25.35 3.64 0.68
N VAL A 267 -24.17 3.85 0.08
CA VAL A 267 -22.97 4.28 0.84
C VAL A 267 -23.18 5.65 1.48
N GLY A 268 -23.82 6.57 0.76
CA GLY A 268 -24.21 7.87 1.34
C GLY A 268 -25.13 7.69 2.55
N ALA A 269 -26.08 6.75 2.52
CA ALA A 269 -26.98 6.47 3.64
C ALA A 269 -26.27 5.81 4.84
N VAL A 270 -25.26 4.97 4.60
CA VAL A 270 -24.55 4.23 5.65
C VAL A 270 -23.41 5.04 6.29
N ALA A 271 -22.60 5.72 5.48
CA ALA A 271 -21.38 6.39 5.91
C ALA A 271 -21.50 7.92 5.99
N GLY A 272 -22.58 8.50 5.47
CA GLY A 272 -22.72 9.94 5.31
C GLY A 272 -22.60 10.74 6.61
N ARG A 273 -21.70 11.73 6.63
CA ARG A 273 -21.66 12.76 7.67
C ARG A 273 -22.63 13.87 7.30
N PHE A 274 -23.83 13.81 7.88
CA PHE A 274 -24.85 14.82 7.64
C PHE A 274 -24.82 15.93 8.70
N PRO A 275 -25.01 17.20 8.33
CA PRO A 275 -25.21 18.29 9.29
C PRO A 275 -26.33 17.99 10.29
N ASP A 276 -26.27 18.59 11.46
CA ASP A 276 -27.37 18.49 12.44
C ASP A 276 -28.64 19.16 11.91
N GLY A 277 -29.80 18.56 12.22
CA GLY A 277 -31.09 18.97 11.68
C GLY A 277 -31.36 18.53 10.23
N SER A 278 -30.49 17.70 9.64
CA SER A 278 -30.74 17.08 8.33
C SER A 278 -32.01 16.24 8.32
N THR A 279 -32.82 16.40 7.27
CA THR A 279 -34.04 15.61 7.05
C THR A 279 -33.80 14.56 5.98
N PHE A 280 -34.30 13.35 6.25
CA PHE A 280 -34.13 12.18 5.41
C PHE A 280 -35.49 11.60 5.11
N HIS A 281 -35.66 11.07 3.91
CA HIS A 281 -36.93 10.42 3.57
C HIS A 281 -36.72 9.12 2.81
N LYS A 282 -37.56 8.13 3.14
CA LYS A 282 -37.86 6.98 2.29
C LYS A 282 -39.05 7.34 1.40
N ILE A 283 -38.90 7.10 0.11
CA ILE A 283 -39.99 7.24 -0.88
C ILE A 283 -40.31 5.84 -1.38
N SER A 284 -41.53 5.36 -1.16
CA SER A 284 -42.00 4.06 -1.64
C SER A 284 -43.41 4.16 -2.23
N LYS A 285 -44.02 3.03 -2.60
CA LYS A 285 -45.40 2.99 -3.11
C LYS A 285 -46.42 3.44 -2.06
N GLU A 286 -46.09 3.26 -0.78
CA GLU A 286 -46.93 3.61 0.37
C GLU A 286 -46.87 5.10 0.72
N GLY A 287 -45.91 5.84 0.16
CA GLY A 287 -45.78 7.28 0.35
C GLY A 287 -44.37 7.72 0.75
N LYS A 288 -44.30 8.88 1.40
CA LYS A 288 -43.06 9.50 1.88
C LYS A 288 -43.00 9.40 3.40
N GLU A 289 -41.94 8.76 3.90
CA GLU A 289 -41.66 8.56 5.34
C GLU A 289 -40.43 9.39 5.71
N GLU A 290 -40.51 10.19 6.78
CA GLU A 290 -39.34 10.87 7.35
C GLU A 290 -38.54 9.90 8.23
N LEU A 291 -37.22 9.87 8.07
CA LEU A 291 -36.36 8.88 8.70
C LEU A 291 -35.48 9.51 9.79
N SER A 292 -35.26 8.76 10.87
CA SER A 292 -34.14 9.01 11.78
C SER A 292 -32.80 8.64 11.11
N ARG A 293 -31.67 9.12 11.67
CA ARG A 293 -30.32 8.72 11.20
C ARG A 293 -30.09 7.21 11.30
N GLU A 294 -30.55 6.59 12.38
CA GLU A 294 -30.45 5.14 12.58
C GLU A 294 -31.26 4.39 11.51
N ARG A 295 -32.52 4.78 11.28
CA ARG A 295 -33.38 4.15 10.28
C ARG A 295 -32.84 4.33 8.86
N LEU A 296 -32.25 5.49 8.56
CA LEU A 296 -31.57 5.75 7.29
C LEU A 296 -30.41 4.76 7.07
N ARG A 297 -29.58 4.56 8.11
CA ARG A 297 -28.45 3.62 8.06
C ARG A 297 -28.93 2.20 7.80
N ASP A 298 -29.97 1.74 8.49
CA ASP A 298 -30.53 0.41 8.32
C ASP A 298 -31.05 0.19 6.89
N LEU A 299 -31.80 1.15 6.35
CA LEU A 299 -32.28 1.09 4.97
C LEU A 299 -31.12 1.15 3.96
N GLY A 300 -30.06 1.89 4.28
CA GLY A 300 -28.83 1.88 3.49
C GLY A 300 -28.18 0.49 3.44
N LEU A 301 -28.08 -0.19 4.58
CA LEU A 301 -27.57 -1.57 4.66
C LEU A 301 -28.48 -2.56 3.93
N GLU A 302 -29.81 -2.38 4.02
CA GLU A 302 -30.79 -3.16 3.27
C GLU A 302 -30.58 -2.99 1.76
N MET A 303 -30.41 -1.75 1.29
CA MET A 303 -30.10 -1.45 -0.11
C MET A 303 -28.78 -2.09 -0.55
N MET A 304 -27.73 -2.04 0.26
CA MET A 304 -26.45 -2.70 -0.06
C MET A 304 -26.65 -4.20 -0.23
N SER A 305 -27.28 -4.83 0.78
CA SER A 305 -27.50 -6.28 0.83
C SER A 305 -28.32 -6.77 -0.36
N ALA A 306 -29.38 -6.03 -0.74
CA ALA A 306 -30.19 -6.35 -1.91
C ALA A 306 -29.32 -6.49 -3.17
N HIS A 307 -28.33 -5.62 -3.35
CA HIS A 307 -27.43 -5.61 -4.51
C HIS A 307 -26.15 -6.44 -4.32
N GLY A 308 -26.11 -7.28 -3.27
CA GLY A 308 -24.96 -8.12 -2.94
C GLY A 308 -23.75 -7.35 -2.40
N LEU A 309 -23.90 -6.06 -2.08
CA LEU A 309 -22.84 -5.25 -1.48
C LEU A 309 -22.79 -5.48 0.03
N MET A 310 -21.58 -5.49 0.59
CA MET A 310 -21.38 -5.54 2.04
C MET A 310 -20.58 -4.31 2.48
N PRO A 311 -20.89 -3.69 3.62
CA PRO A 311 -20.05 -2.64 4.19
C PRO A 311 -18.69 -3.23 4.59
N LEU A 312 -17.63 -2.46 4.39
CA LEU A 312 -16.30 -2.82 4.88
C LEU A 312 -16.25 -2.64 6.41
N GLU A 313 -15.92 -3.71 7.12
CA GLU A 313 -15.83 -3.70 8.59
C GLU A 313 -14.57 -2.94 9.04
N ARG A 314 -14.72 -1.64 9.32
CA ARG A 314 -13.64 -0.79 9.85
C ARG A 314 -13.41 -1.09 11.33
N LEU A 315 -12.13 -1.12 11.72
CA LEU A 315 -11.72 -1.20 13.12
C LEU A 315 -11.61 0.23 13.68
N GLU A 316 -12.43 0.56 14.67
CA GLU A 316 -12.50 1.89 15.28
C GLU A 316 -11.16 2.32 15.93
N THR A 317 -10.33 1.36 16.31
CA THR A 317 -9.15 1.54 17.17
C THR A 317 -7.99 2.34 16.56
N LEU A 318 -7.94 2.52 15.23
CA LEU A 318 -6.88 3.35 14.61
C LEU A 318 -7.28 4.83 14.53
N ALA A 319 -8.57 5.12 14.36
CA ALA A 319 -9.06 6.49 14.16
C ALA A 319 -8.92 7.37 15.42
N GLU A 320 -8.95 6.77 16.61
CA GLU A 320 -8.79 7.49 17.88
C GLU A 320 -7.32 7.81 18.22
N ARG A 321 -6.36 7.16 17.54
CA ARG A 321 -4.91 7.36 17.75
C ARG A 321 -4.26 8.24 16.68
N MET A 322 -5.02 8.62 15.65
CA MET A 322 -4.58 9.43 14.51
C MET A 322 -5.10 10.85 14.60
#